data_AF-A0A820PFZ8-F1
#
_entry.id   AF-A0A820PFZ8-F1
#
_cell.length_a   1.000
_cell.length_b   1.000
_cell.length_c   1.000
_cell.angle_alpha   90.00
_cell.angle_beta   90.00
_cell.angle_gamma   90.00
#
_symmetry.space_group_name_H-M   'P 1'
#
loop_
_entity.id
_entity.type
_entity.pdbx_description
1 polymer ?
#
loop_
_entity_poly.entity_id
_entity_poly.type
_entity_poly.pdbx_seq_one_letter_code
_entity_poly.pdbx_strand_id
1 'polypeptide(L)' 'MRVNDIIMNELSFEIVTEESKQTFLKVTQHLNDEQNIEGIVLGFTEISVLIKQNDIPHVLLCDSTQLHTQLAIDY' A
#
# COMPACT_ATOMS: atom_id res chain seq x y z
N MET A 1 8.95 -2.25 13.66
CA MET A 1 9.31 -1.58 12.38
C MET A 1 8.05 -0.83 11.97
N ARG A 2 8.07 0.51 11.89
CA ARG A 2 6.85 1.34 11.95
C ARG A 2 5.73 0.90 10.99
N VAL A 3 6.07 0.47 9.77
CA VAL A 3 5.10 -0.08 8.79
C VAL A 3 4.36 -1.31 9.33
N ASN A 4 5.08 -2.30 9.88
CA ASN A 4 4.46 -3.48 10.50
C ASN A 4 3.61 -3.11 11.72
N ASP A 5 4.08 -2.15 12.52
CA ASP A 5 3.38 -1.74 13.73
C ASP A 5 2.04 -1.06 13.39
N ILE A 6 1.99 -0.28 12.29
CA ILE A 6 0.76 0.30 11.74
C ILE A 6 -0.18 -0.80 11.24
N ILE A 7 0.33 -1.79 10.48
CA ILE A 7 -0.52 -2.88 9.96
C ILE A 7 -1.16 -3.66 11.11
N MET A 8 -0.36 -4.07 12.09
CA MET A 8 -0.81 -4.98 13.16
C MET A 8 -1.64 -4.28 14.24
N ASN A 9 -1.32 -3.03 14.59
CA ASN A 9 -1.96 -2.35 15.72
C ASN A 9 -2.95 -1.25 15.31
N GLU A 10 -2.92 -0.78 14.06
CA GLU A 10 -3.85 0.24 13.59
C GLU A 10 -4.80 -0.35 12.54
N LEU A 11 -4.28 -0.78 11.39
CA LEU A 11 -5.12 -1.22 10.27
C LEU A 11 -5.94 -2.48 10.59
N SER A 12 -5.37 -3.43 11.34
CA SER A 12 -6.08 -4.64 11.80
C SER A 12 -7.25 -4.36 12.75
N PHE A 13 -7.32 -3.13 13.29
CA PHE A 13 -8.40 -2.65 14.16
C PHE A 13 -9.21 -1.52 13.51
N GLU A 14 -9.13 -1.39 12.18
CA GLU A 14 -9.81 -0.33 11.39
C GLU A 14 -9.40 1.10 11.77
N ILE A 15 -8.27 1.26 12.46
CA ILE A 15 -7.73 2.57 12.83
C ILE A 15 -6.93 3.10 11.64
N VAL A 16 -7.46 4.12 10.98
CA VAL A 16 -6.82 4.81 9.86
C VAL A 16 -6.47 6.23 10.30
N THR A 17 -5.18 6.53 10.34
CA THR A 17 -4.68 7.86 10.72
C THR A 17 -3.90 8.49 9.58
N GLU A 18 -3.92 9.83 9.54
CA GLU A 18 -3.11 10.59 8.58
C GLU A 18 -1.61 10.33 8.79
N GLU A 19 -1.17 10.15 10.04
CA GLU A 19 0.22 9.80 10.35
C GLU A 19 0.64 8.47 9.72
N SER A 20 -0.23 7.47 9.79
CA SER A 20 0.00 6.16 9.17
C SER A 20 0.06 6.26 7.66
N LYS A 21 -0.84 7.03 7.04
CA LYS A 21 -0.80 7.31 5.61
C LYS A 21 0.50 7.99 5.21
N GLN A 22 0.89 9.05 5.91
CA GLN A 22 2.13 9.77 5.66
C GLN A 22 3.37 8.88 5.83
N THR A 23 3.36 7.93 6.76
CA THR A 23 4.44 6.97 6.93
C THR A 23 4.59 6.08 5.68
N PHE A 24 3.49 5.56 5.15
CA PHE A 24 3.51 4.75 3.93
C PHE A 24 3.95 5.55 2.70
N LEU A 25 3.47 6.79 2.56
CA LEU A 25 3.86 7.67 1.47
C LEU A 25 5.35 8.02 1.52
N LYS A 26 5.89 8.31 2.71
CA LYS A 26 7.34 8.59 2.89
C LYS A 26 8.21 7.40 2.52
N VAL A 27 7.83 6.20 2.95
CA VAL A 27 8.57 4.98 2.59
C VAL A 27 8.53 4.75 1.08
N THR A 28 7.36 4.92 0.46
CA THR A 28 7.19 4.81 -0.99
C THR A 28 8.06 5.81 -1.74
N GLN A 29 8.02 7.08 -1.34
CA GLN A 29 8.79 8.14 -1.97
C GLN A 29 10.29 7.89 -1.81
N HIS A 30 10.74 7.48 -0.63
CA HIS A 30 12.14 7.15 -0.39
C HIS A 30 12.62 6.00 -1.28
N LEU A 31 11.83 4.93 -1.41
CA LEU A 31 12.15 3.83 -2.31
C LEU A 31 12.18 4.27 -3.77
N ASN A 32 11.24 5.12 -4.18
CA ASN A 32 11.21 5.69 -5.53
C ASN A 32 12.44 6.55 -5.82
N ASP A 33 12.83 7.42 -4.89
CA ASP A 33 13.98 8.31 -5.05
C ASP A 33 15.30 7.54 -5.10
N GLU A 34 15.41 6.43 -4.37
CA GLU A 34 16.63 5.61 -4.32
C GLU A 34 16.74 4.58 -5.46
N GLN A 35 15.62 3.95 -5.83
CA GLN A 35 15.63 2.77 -6.70
C GLN A 35 14.85 2.96 -8.01
N ASN A 36 14.19 4.11 -8.19
CA ASN A 36 13.35 4.42 -9.35
C ASN A 36 12.35 3.27 -9.64
N ILE A 37 11.60 2.90 -8.61
CA ILE A 37 10.70 1.75 -8.65
C ILE A 37 9.55 1.98 -9.64
N GLU A 38 9.19 0.94 -10.38
CA GLU A 38 8.07 1.00 -11.33
C GLU A 38 6.71 0.77 -10.64
N GLY A 39 6.72 0.16 -9.46
CA GLY A 39 5.51 -0.16 -8.72
C GLY A 39 5.75 -0.68 -7.31
N ILE A 40 4.67 -0.72 -6.52
CA ILE A 40 4.63 -1.31 -5.18
C ILE A 40 3.50 -2.34 -5.14
N VAL A 41 3.82 -3.52 -4.61
CA VAL A 41 2.82 -4.57 -4.36
C VAL A 41 2.19 -4.35 -2.98
N LEU A 42 0.86 -4.21 -2.95
CA LEU A 42 0.10 -4.18 -1.71
C LEU A 42 -0.13 -5.62 -1.26
N GLY A 43 0.72 -6.10 -0.36
CA GLY A 43 0.71 -7.48 0.14
C GLY A 43 -0.36 -7.78 1.19
N PHE A 44 -1.06 -6.76 1.69
CA PHE A 44 -2.15 -6.89 2.65
C PHE A 44 -3.34 -6.07 2.18
N THR A 45 -4.53 -6.66 2.27
CA THR A 45 -5.79 -6.04 1.86
C THR A 45 -6.06 -4.71 2.54
N GLU A 46 -5.62 -4.58 3.78
CA GLU A 46 -5.83 -3.44 4.67
C GLU A 46 -5.05 -2.21 4.22
N ILE A 47 -3.94 -2.40 3.51
CA ILE A 47 -3.12 -1.29 2.99
C ILE A 47 -3.87 -0.54 1.87
N SER A 48 -4.72 -1.24 1.11
CA SER A 48 -5.55 -0.62 0.06
C SER A 48 -6.56 0.38 0.61
N VAL A 49 -6.90 0.29 1.90
CA VAL A 49 -7.78 1.27 2.60
C VAL A 49 -7.00 2.55 2.93
N LEU A 50 -5.70 2.42 3.24
CA LEU A 50 -4.86 3.52 3.69
C LEU A 50 -4.31 4.40 2.55
N ILE A 51 -3.87 3.77 1.45
CA ILE A 51 -3.27 4.45 0.30
C ILE A 51 -4.02 4.11 -0.98
N LYS A 52 -4.23 5.11 -1.84
CA LYS A 52 -4.87 4.98 -3.15
C LYS A 52 -3.92 5.40 -4.27
N GLN A 53 -4.19 4.95 -5.49
CA GLN A 53 -3.34 5.27 -6.65
C GLN A 53 -3.16 6.79 -6.85
N ASN A 54 -4.17 7.59 -6.51
CA ASN A 54 -4.10 9.06 -6.59
C ASN A 54 -3.12 9.68 -5.58
N ASP A 55 -2.77 9.00 -4.51
CA ASP A 55 -1.80 9.50 -3.53
C ASP A 55 -0.35 9.40 -4.07
N ILE A 56 -0.10 8.48 -5.01
CA ILE A 56 1.23 8.22 -5.58
C ILE A 56 1.08 8.00 -7.10
N PRO A 57 0.76 9.05 -7.88
CA PRO A 57 0.41 8.90 -9.29
C PRO A 57 1.57 8.46 -10.18
N HIS A 58 2.80 8.51 -9.69
CA HIS A 58 4.03 8.18 -10.41
C HIS A 58 4.52 6.74 -10.17
N VAL A 59 3.91 6.01 -9.22
CA VAL A 59 4.27 4.62 -8.90
C VAL A 59 3.02 3.75 -9.02
N LEU A 60 3.11 2.63 -9.74
CA LEU A 60 1.98 1.71 -9.91
C LEU A 60 1.67 1.01 -8.58
N LEU A 61 0.46 1.15 -8.04
CA LEU A 61 0.01 0.36 -6.89
C LEU A 61 -0.63 -0.94 -7.39
N CYS A 62 0.07 -2.06 -7.18
CA CYS A 62 -0.41 -3.39 -7.51
C CYS A 62 -1.14 -3.99 -6.31
N ASP A 63 -2.47 -3.86 -6.26
CA ASP A 63 -3.28 -4.59 -5.28
C ASP A 63 -3.30 -6.08 -5.63
N SER A 64 -2.50 -6.85 -4.91
CA SER A 64 -2.37 -8.29 -5.15
C SER A 64 -3.71 -9.02 -4.99
N THR A 65 -4.58 -8.56 -4.08
CA THR A 65 -5.88 -9.20 -3.83
C THR A 65 -6.83 -8.96 -5.00
N GLN A 66 -6.86 -7.73 -5.53
CA GLN A 66 -7.65 -7.43 -6.73
C GLN A 66 -7.14 -8.22 -7.94
N LEU A 67 -5.82 -8.27 -8.14
CA LEU A 67 -5.22 -9.04 -9.24
C LEU A 67 -5.55 -10.54 -9.14
N HIS A 68 -5.45 -11.13 -7.94
CA HIS A 68 -5.83 -12.53 -7.72
C HIS A 68 -7.32 -12.77 -7.96
N THR A 69 -8.18 -11.86 -7.51
CA THR A 69 -9.64 -11.99 -7.69
C THR A 69 -10.02 -11.89 -9.16
N GLN A 70 -9.43 -10.96 -9.90
CA GLN A 70 -9.68 -10.81 -11.34
C GLN A 70 -9.29 -12.08 -12.10
N LEU A 71 -8.11 -12.63 -11.81
CA LEU A 71 -7.65 -13.89 -12.41
C LEU A 71 -8.55 -15.08 -12.08
N ALA A 72 -9.17 -15.10 -10.90
CA ALA A 72 -10.08 -16.18 -10.50
C ALA A 72 -11.46 -16.10 -11.19
N ILE A 73 -11.88 -14.91 -11.63
CA ILE A 73 -13.15 -14.69 -12.36
C ILE A 73 -12.95 -14.92 -13.87
N ASP A 74 -11.77 -14.57 -14.39
CA ASP A 74 -11.46 -14.69 -15.82
C ASP A 74 -11.16 -16.15 -16.27
N TYR A 75 -11.26 -17.13 -15.37
CA TYR A 75 -11.01 -18.57 -15.61
C TYR A 75 -12.26 -19.42 -15.42
#